data_AF-A0A953UIK5-F1
#
_entry.id   AF-A0A953UIK5-F1
#
_cell.length_a   1.000
_cell.length_b   1.000
_cell.length_c   1.000
_cell.angle_alpha   90.00
_cell.angle_beta   90.00
_cell.angle_gamma   90.00
#
_symmetry.space_group_name_H-M   'P 1'
#
loop_
_entity.id
_entity.type
_entity.pdbx_description
1 polymer ?
#
loop_
_entity_poly.entity_id
_entity_poly.type
_entity_poly.pdbx_seq_one_letter_code
_entity_poly.pdbx_strand_id
1 'polypeptide(L)'
;MGSRTARLEAATRVGAAAVVSVGEGNLLEIVKEHTGGRGVDVTFECAGHPDSVHRCLGALRPMGRYTQVAISGREIHQRHNLALRLDGEGALL
;
A
#
# COMPACT_ATOMS: atom_id res chain seq x y z
N MET A 1 2.40 21.48 6.36
CA MET A 1 2.06 20.06 6.19
C MET A 1 0.54 19.94 6.29
N GLY A 2 -0.16 19.62 5.20
CA GLY A 2 -1.64 19.64 5.17
C GLY A 2 -2.26 18.61 6.12
N SER A 3 -3.42 18.96 6.70
CA SER A 3 -4.17 18.06 7.60
C SER A 3 -4.56 16.76 6.88
N ARG A 4 -4.86 15.71 7.64
CA ARG A 4 -5.32 14.42 7.09
C ARG A 4 -6.53 14.60 6.17
N THR A 5 -7.49 15.42 6.58
CA THR A 5 -8.67 15.79 5.80
C THR A 5 -8.28 16.43 4.47
N ALA A 6 -7.35 17.41 4.49
CA ALA A 6 -6.90 18.07 3.28
C ALA A 6 -6.24 17.10 2.28
N ARG A 7 -5.54 16.06 2.78
CA ARG A 7 -4.96 15.00 1.93
C ARG A 7 -6.04 14.11 1.28
N LEU A 8 -7.10 13.76 2.03
CA LEU A 8 -8.21 12.97 1.49
C LEU A 8 -9.02 13.77 0.46
N GLU A 9 -9.31 15.04 0.74
CA GLU A 9 -9.96 15.94 -0.23
C GLU A 9 -9.12 16.12 -1.48
N ALA A 10 -7.79 16.25 -1.34
CA ALA A 10 -6.89 16.31 -2.48
C ALA A 10 -6.94 15.02 -3.31
N ALA A 11 -6.96 13.84 -2.67
CA ALA A 11 -7.09 12.55 -3.35
C ALA A 11 -8.39 12.47 -4.19
N THR A 12 -9.51 12.94 -3.63
CA THR A 12 -10.77 13.04 -4.39
C THR A 12 -10.66 13.99 -5.58
N ARG A 13 -10.06 15.17 -5.40
CA ARG A 13 -9.88 16.16 -6.48
C ARG A 13 -9.00 15.65 -7.63
N VAL A 14 -8.05 14.77 -7.37
CA VAL A 14 -7.20 14.15 -8.41
C VAL A 14 -7.82 12.90 -9.04
N GLY A 15 -9.07 12.56 -8.68
CA GLY A 15 -9.83 11.49 -9.31
C GLY A 15 -9.69 10.10 -8.66
N ALA A 16 -9.32 10.02 -7.38
CA ALA A 16 -9.36 8.75 -6.67
C ALA A 16 -10.80 8.18 -6.66
N ALA A 17 -10.95 6.94 -7.12
CA ALA A 17 -12.25 6.26 -7.16
C ALA A 17 -12.84 6.01 -5.77
N ALA A 18 -11.99 5.87 -4.75
CA ALA A 18 -12.36 5.75 -3.36
C ALA A 18 -11.29 6.40 -2.48
N VAL A 19 -11.72 6.99 -1.36
CA VAL A 19 -10.83 7.54 -0.32
C VAL A 19 -11.24 6.98 1.03
N VAL A 20 -10.26 6.56 1.83
CA VAL A 20 -10.51 5.88 3.11
C VAL A 20 -9.77 6.59 4.24
N SER A 21 -10.50 7.05 5.24
CA SER A 21 -9.92 7.45 6.52
C SER A 21 -9.68 6.19 7.37
N VAL A 22 -8.43 5.74 7.48
CA VAL A 22 -8.06 4.58 8.33
C VAL A 22 -8.38 4.71 9.84
N GLY A 23 -8.95 5.83 10.29
CA GLY A 23 -9.42 6.03 11.67
C GLY A 23 -10.92 5.78 11.82
N GLU A 24 -11.65 5.70 10.70
CA GLU A 24 -13.11 5.54 10.65
C GLU A 24 -13.51 4.20 10.02
N GLY A 25 -12.57 3.45 9.43
CA GLY A 25 -12.85 2.17 8.80
C GLY A 25 -11.64 1.26 8.64
N ASN A 26 -11.90 -0.02 8.36
CA ASN A 26 -10.87 -1.01 8.09
C ASN A 26 -10.53 -1.05 6.60
N LEU A 27 -9.35 -0.52 6.24
CA LEU A 27 -8.86 -0.47 4.87
C LEU A 27 -8.87 -1.83 4.16
N LEU A 28 -8.53 -2.92 4.85
CA LEU A 28 -8.42 -4.23 4.21
C LEU A 28 -9.79 -4.81 3.86
N GLU A 29 -10.81 -4.59 4.68
CA GLU A 29 -12.18 -5.01 4.36
C GLU A 29 -12.74 -4.21 3.19
N ILE A 30 -12.51 -2.89 3.17
CA ILE A 30 -12.89 -2.02 2.06
C ILE A 30 -12.22 -2.47 0.76
N VAL A 31 -10.92 -2.77 0.80
CA VAL A 31 -10.21 -3.31 -0.37
C VAL A 31 -10.83 -4.63 -0.84
N LYS A 32 -11.15 -5.55 0.08
CA LYS A 32 -11.81 -6.81 -0.29
C LYS A 32 -13.16 -6.56 -0.96
N GLU A 33 -13.99 -5.69 -0.42
CA GLU A 33 -15.29 -5.34 -0.99
C GLU A 33 -15.14 -4.79 -2.42
N HIS A 34 -14.24 -3.82 -2.63
CA HIS A 34 -14.00 -3.22 -3.94
C HIS A 34 -13.34 -4.16 -4.96
N THR A 35 -12.63 -5.19 -4.52
CA THR A 35 -11.87 -6.10 -5.39
C THR A 35 -12.52 -7.48 -5.51
N GLY A 36 -13.70 -7.69 -4.93
CA GLY A 36 -14.36 -9.01 -4.88
C GLY A 36 -13.50 -10.05 -4.15
N GLY A 37 -12.79 -9.63 -3.10
CA GLY A 37 -11.93 -10.47 -2.27
C GLY A 37 -10.57 -10.81 -2.88
N ARG A 38 -10.26 -10.35 -4.10
CA ARG A 38 -9.00 -10.69 -4.78
C ARG A 38 -7.80 -9.98 -4.18
N GLY A 39 -7.98 -8.78 -3.63
CA GLY A 39 -6.89 -7.86 -3.31
C GLY A 39 -6.47 -7.03 -4.54
N VAL A 40 -5.60 -6.04 -4.31
CA VAL A 40 -5.15 -5.12 -5.36
C VAL A 40 -3.94 -5.67 -6.12
N ASP A 41 -3.82 -5.27 -7.39
CA ASP A 41 -2.66 -5.61 -8.23
C ASP A 41 -1.37 -4.95 -7.75
N VAL A 42 -1.45 -3.69 -7.31
CA VAL A 42 -0.30 -2.85 -6.98
C VAL A 42 -0.62 -1.99 -5.77
N THR A 43 0.35 -1.81 -4.88
CA THR A 43 0.31 -0.81 -3.81
C THR A 43 1.51 0.13 -3.86
N PHE A 44 1.26 1.40 -3.54
CA PHE A 44 2.27 2.43 -3.32
C PHE A 44 2.22 2.87 -1.86
N GLU A 45 3.31 2.65 -1.12
CA GLU A 45 3.42 3.08 0.26
C GLU A 45 4.17 4.41 0.34
N CYS A 46 3.46 5.45 0.75
CA CYS A 46 3.95 6.83 0.71
C CYS A 46 3.99 7.50 2.08
N ALA A 47 3.69 6.79 3.17
CA ALA A 47 3.67 7.34 4.52
C ALA A 47 4.92 6.97 5.35
N GLY A 48 5.62 5.89 5.02
CA GLY A 48 6.80 5.42 5.76
C GLY A 48 6.46 4.92 7.17
N HIS A 49 5.18 4.61 7.42
CA HIS A 49 4.71 4.13 8.72
C HIS A 49 4.48 2.61 8.67
N PRO A 50 5.03 1.79 9.59
CA PRO A 50 4.81 0.35 9.70
C PRO A 50 3.40 -0.11 9.40
N ASP A 51 2.38 0.47 10.05
CA ASP A 51 0.99 0.06 9.80
C ASP A 51 0.55 0.28 8.35
N SER A 52 1.08 1.32 7.70
CA SER A 52 0.84 1.59 6.27
C SER A 52 1.52 0.53 5.41
N VAL A 53 2.77 0.18 5.73
CA VAL A 53 3.51 -0.90 5.04
C VAL A 53 2.77 -2.24 5.20
N HIS A 54 2.35 -2.61 6.42
CA HIS A 54 1.60 -3.84 6.68
C HIS A 54 0.26 -3.88 5.93
N ARG A 55 -0.48 -2.77 5.92
CA ARG A 55 -1.75 -2.68 5.18
C ARG A 55 -1.53 -2.77 3.67
N CYS A 56 -0.51 -2.11 3.12
CA CYS A 56 -0.20 -2.17 1.69
C CYS A 56 0.15 -3.58 1.25
N LEU A 57 0.94 -4.33 2.04
CA LEU A 57 1.24 -5.72 1.71
C LEU A 57 0.03 -6.65 1.91
N GLY A 58 -0.72 -6.47 2.99
CA GLY A 58 -1.93 -7.26 3.27
C GLY A 58 -3.08 -7.03 2.28
N ALA A 59 -3.08 -5.90 1.57
CA ALA A 59 -4.05 -5.58 0.53
C ALA A 59 -3.74 -6.24 -0.81
N LEU A 60 -2.50 -6.72 -1.04
CA LEU A 60 -2.10 -7.27 -2.33
C LEU A 60 -2.73 -8.63 -2.58
N ARG A 61 -3.10 -8.86 -3.84
CA ARG A 61 -3.38 -10.21 -4.33
C ARG A 61 -2.09 -11.05 -4.44
N PRO A 62 -2.19 -12.38 -4.55
CA PRO A 62 -1.03 -13.20 -4.92
C PRO A 62 -0.35 -12.69 -6.20
N MET A 63 0.98 -12.60 -6.17
CA MET A 63 1.81 -12.02 -7.24
C MET A 63 1.58 -10.51 -7.49
N GLY A 64 0.93 -9.80 -6.56
CA GLY A 64 0.82 -8.35 -6.60
C GLY A 64 2.16 -7.65 -6.36
N ARG A 65 2.26 -6.37 -6.71
CA ARG A 65 3.50 -5.59 -6.62
C ARG A 65 3.41 -4.51 -5.54
N TYR A 66 4.41 -4.49 -4.68
CA TYR A 66 4.57 -3.48 -3.64
C TYR A 66 5.67 -2.48 -4.04
N THR A 67 5.38 -1.18 -3.94
CA THR A 67 6.38 -0.11 -4.14
C THR A 67 6.48 0.76 -2.89
N GLN A 68 7.64 0.72 -2.22
CA GLN A 68 7.98 1.62 -1.12
C GLN A 68 8.47 2.96 -1.70
N VAL A 69 7.71 4.03 -1.50
CA VAL A 69 8.05 5.38 -2.00
C VAL A 69 8.63 6.25 -0.89
N ALA A 70 8.05 6.20 0.32
CA ALA A 70 8.57 6.95 1.46
C ALA A 70 9.75 6.24 2.13
N ILE A 71 10.66 7.00 2.74
CA ILE A 71 11.72 6.45 3.57
C ILE A 71 11.18 6.27 4.99
N SER A 72 11.31 5.06 5.54
CA SER A 72 11.02 4.83 6.96
C SER A 72 12.21 5.27 7.81
N GLY A 73 11.95 6.16 8.77
CA GLY A 73 12.94 6.57 9.77
C GLY A 73 13.14 5.54 10.91
N ARG A 74 12.46 4.39 10.83
CA ARG A 74 12.53 3.34 11.85
C ARG A 74 12.49 1.94 11.23
N GLU A 75 12.97 0.96 11.98
CA GLU A 75 12.87 -0.44 11.58
C GLU A 75 11.41 -0.87 11.45
N ILE A 76 11.15 -1.68 10.41
CA ILE A 76 9.83 -2.25 10.15
C ILE A 76 9.99 -3.77 10.12
N HIS A 77 9.49 -4.44 11.16
CA HIS A 77 9.46 -5.90 11.19
C HIS A 77 8.29 -6.43 10.35
N GLN A 78 8.61 -7.35 9.45
CA GLN A 78 7.63 -8.04 8.62
C GLN A 78 7.98 -9.52 8.48
N ARG A 79 6.98 -10.37 8.74
CA ARG A 79 7.07 -11.81 8.50
C ARG A 79 6.51 -12.08 7.12
N HIS A 80 7.37 -12.42 6.17
CA HIS A 80 6.97 -12.68 4.79
C HIS A 80 7.00 -14.18 4.48
N ASN A 81 5.96 -14.69 3.82
CA ASN A 81 6.00 -15.87 2.95
C ASN A 81 6.35 -15.41 1.52
N LEU A 82 7.59 -14.91 1.33
CA LEU A 82 8.02 -14.29 0.08
C LEU A 82 8.45 -15.34 -0.95
N ALA A 83 7.79 -15.38 -2.10
CA ALA A 83 8.35 -15.98 -3.31
C ALA A 83 9.02 -14.85 -4.13
N LEU A 84 10.34 -14.70 -3.99
CA LEU A 84 11.12 -13.79 -4.83
C LEU A 84 11.18 -14.37 -6.25
N ARG A 85 10.52 -13.72 -7.20
CA ARG A 85 10.83 -13.88 -8.62
C ARG A 85 11.80 -12.78 -9.01
N LEU A 86 13.08 -13.13 -9.07
CA LEU A 86 14.10 -12.29 -9.68
C LEU A 86 13.97 -12.49 -11.20
N ASP A 87 13.28 -11.58 -11.87
CA ASP A 87 13.39 -11.46 -13.32
C ASP A 87 14.76 -10.85 -13.59
N GLY A 88 15.75 -11.72 -13.75
CA GLY A 88 17.12 -11.33 -14.01
C GLY A 88 17.25 -10.69 -15.38
N GLU A 89 17.35 -9.37 -15.42
CA GLU A 89 18.28 -8.67 -16.32
C GLU A 89 18.97 -7.56 -15.52
N GLY A 90 20.30 -7.69 -15.36
CA GLY A 90 21.15 -6.64 -14.81
C GLY A 90 21.85 -6.98 -13.50
N ALA A 91 22.67 -8.04 -13.48
CA ALA A 91 23.96 -7.89 -12.83
C ALA A 91 24.80 -6.98 -13.74
N LEU A 92 25.08 -5.75 -13.31
CA LEU A 92 26.13 -4.94 -13.93
C LEU A 92 26.69 -3.91 -12.93
N LEU A 93 27.93 -4.23 -12.53
CA LEU A 93 28.99 -3.47 -11.84
C LEU A 93 28.76 -3.11 -10.36
#